data_AF-A0A3A4ZUQ4-F1
#
_entry.id   AF-A0A3A4ZUQ4-F1
#
_cell.length_a   1.000
_cell.length_b   1.000
_cell.length_c   1.000
_cell.angle_alpha   90.00
_cell.angle_beta   90.00
_cell.angle_gamma   90.00
#
_symmetry.space_group_name_H-M   'P 1'
#
loop_
_entity.id
_entity.type
_entity.pdbx_description
1 polymer ?
#
loop_
_entity_poly.entity_id
_entity_poly.type
_entity_poly.pdbx_seq_one_letter_code
_entity_poly.pdbx_strand_id
1 'polypeptide(L)'
;MGNYYLVGGSESLFGARLAHVQQRFVRAIQSYLPDDQVVWVPLASVRSGLATQVGLVRSKYPNVFVVTLSHLYFPIADASVSCNRVVDTQGRKLGLAERPGSPPLCDQICVVMKEADGRTIAVVDDTFFHGETIAVLREQGLRIDIAVEYFSESVTEARLQQEGTSVYTVSSLNGYLDVLPLHDFLPVTPLSGKVVGHRGVNGIELMTHESGGSYSLPYLMPYITAKQVSQWASIPEVYAEEFSQFALTMAIQVMELAGDDRFVYMAQAVCHPMRVSWPYLPEGYPKNITVENVLRRALHLSI
;
A
#
# COMPACT_ATOMS: atom_id res chain seq x y z
N MET A 1 2.99 19.12 -17.10
CA MET A 1 1.69 18.47 -16.87
C MET A 1 1.97 17.01 -16.63
N GLY A 2 2.03 16.61 -15.36
CA GLY A 2 2.13 15.22 -14.96
C GLY A 2 0.76 14.60 -14.74
N ASN A 3 0.74 13.28 -14.58
CA ASN A 3 -0.45 12.53 -14.19
C ASN A 3 -0.32 12.04 -12.75
N TYR A 4 -1.35 12.26 -11.94
CA TYR A 4 -1.47 11.71 -10.59
C TYR A 4 -2.50 10.58 -10.60
N TYR A 5 -2.06 9.34 -10.41
CA TYR A 5 -2.95 8.19 -10.43
C TYR A 5 -3.40 7.85 -9.01
N LEU A 6 -4.70 8.00 -8.76
CA LEU A 6 -5.32 7.53 -7.53
C LEU A 6 -5.92 6.15 -7.78
N VAL A 7 -5.35 5.14 -7.13
CA VAL A 7 -5.69 3.73 -7.35
C VAL A 7 -6.68 3.27 -6.27
N GLY A 8 -7.72 2.56 -6.70
CA GLY A 8 -8.59 1.86 -5.78
C GLY A 8 -7.85 0.73 -5.07
N GLY A 9 -7.93 0.70 -3.75
CA GLY A 9 -7.29 -0.28 -2.90
C GLY A 9 -8.28 -1.03 -2.01
N SER A 10 -7.87 -1.29 -0.77
CA SER A 10 -8.65 -2.05 0.20
C SER A 10 -10.00 -1.42 0.54
N GLU A 11 -10.14 -0.10 0.38
CA GLU A 11 -11.40 0.60 0.60
C GLU A 11 -12.49 0.16 -0.38
N SER A 12 -12.09 -0.35 -1.55
CA SER A 12 -13.03 -0.96 -2.51
C SER A 12 -13.73 -2.22 -1.94
N LEU A 13 -13.26 -2.78 -0.83
CA LEU A 13 -13.87 -3.94 -0.17
C LEU A 13 -15.05 -3.55 0.73
N PHE A 14 -15.26 -2.25 1.00
CA PHE A 14 -16.47 -1.74 1.66
C PHE A 14 -17.66 -1.56 0.68
N GLY A 15 -17.54 -2.04 -0.55
CA GLY A 15 -18.61 -2.12 -1.55
C GLY A 15 -18.90 -0.82 -2.31
N ALA A 16 -19.97 -0.83 -3.11
CA ALA A 16 -20.36 0.26 -4.03
C ALA A 16 -20.69 1.61 -3.35
N ARG A 17 -20.73 1.64 -2.01
CA ARG A 17 -21.09 2.83 -1.23
C ARG A 17 -20.03 3.93 -1.24
N LEU A 18 -18.81 3.66 -1.72
CA LEU A 18 -17.70 4.63 -1.68
C LEU A 18 -17.43 5.36 -3.00
N ALA A 19 -18.24 5.19 -4.06
CA ALA A 19 -18.03 5.89 -5.33
C ALA A 19 -17.99 7.42 -5.18
N HIS A 20 -18.84 7.98 -4.31
CA HIS A 20 -18.83 9.41 -4.02
C HIS A 20 -17.57 9.86 -3.23
N VAL A 21 -17.02 8.99 -2.37
CA VAL A 21 -15.75 9.25 -1.67
C VAL A 21 -14.62 9.36 -2.67
N GLN A 22 -14.53 8.41 -3.60
CA GLN A 22 -13.52 8.39 -4.65
C GLN A 22 -13.58 9.66 -5.52
N GLN A 23 -14.78 10.04 -5.97
CA GLN A 23 -14.97 11.27 -6.75
C GLN A 23 -14.55 12.53 -5.97
N ARG A 24 -14.79 12.57 -4.66
CA ARG A 24 -14.39 13.71 -3.83
C ARG A 24 -12.88 13.78 -3.66
N PHE A 25 -12.19 12.64 -3.48
CA PHE A 25 -10.73 12.63 -3.44
C PHE A 25 -10.11 13.09 -4.75
N VAL A 26 -10.61 12.60 -5.90
CA VAL A 26 -10.14 13.06 -7.21
C VAL A 26 -10.28 14.58 -7.33
N ARG A 27 -11.44 15.14 -6.99
CA ARG A 27 -11.67 16.59 -7.06
C ARG A 27 -10.77 17.38 -6.12
N ALA A 28 -10.60 16.92 -4.88
CA ALA A 28 -9.76 17.59 -3.89
C ALA A 28 -8.29 17.60 -4.32
N ILE A 29 -7.74 16.45 -4.71
CA ILE A 29 -6.36 16.36 -5.20
C ILE A 29 -6.18 17.22 -6.47
N GLN A 30 -7.18 17.23 -7.37
CA GLN A 30 -7.14 18.05 -8.58
C GLN A 30 -7.10 19.55 -8.26
N SER A 31 -7.76 20.01 -7.19
CA SER A 31 -7.64 21.41 -6.75
C SER A 31 -6.28 21.74 -6.14
N TYR A 32 -5.60 20.78 -5.53
CA TYR A 32 -4.26 20.97 -4.97
C TYR A 32 -3.15 20.87 -6.03
N LEU A 33 -3.44 20.24 -7.16
CA LEU A 33 -2.54 20.02 -8.29
C LEU A 33 -3.19 20.50 -9.61
N PRO A 34 -3.42 21.83 -9.78
CA PRO A 34 -4.16 22.36 -10.92
C PRO A 34 -3.45 22.15 -12.28
N ASP A 35 -2.13 21.97 -12.25
CA ASP A 35 -1.29 21.78 -13.44
C ASP A 35 -1.05 20.30 -13.80
N ASP A 36 -1.64 19.37 -13.05
CA ASP A 36 -1.53 17.92 -13.24
C ASP A 36 -2.91 17.30 -13.44
N GLN A 37 -2.97 16.17 -14.14
CA GLN A 37 -4.24 15.44 -14.32
C GLN A 37 -4.39 14.37 -13.23
N VAL A 38 -5.47 14.44 -12.46
CA VAL A 38 -5.80 13.38 -11.48
C VAL A 38 -6.66 12.30 -12.13
N VAL A 39 -6.13 11.07 -12.17
CA VAL A 39 -6.76 9.91 -12.82
C VAL A 39 -7.17 8.88 -11.77
N TRP A 40 -8.45 8.54 -11.71
CA TRP A 40 -8.93 7.43 -10.89
C TRP A 40 -8.77 6.09 -11.63
N VAL A 41 -8.20 5.09 -10.94
CA VAL A 41 -7.96 3.75 -11.48
C VAL A 41 -8.66 2.73 -10.59
N PRO A 42 -9.81 2.16 -11.01
CA PRO A 42 -10.52 1.19 -10.19
C PRO A 42 -9.69 -0.08 -9.92
N LEU A 43 -9.79 -0.64 -8.72
CA LEU A 43 -9.12 -1.91 -8.36
C LEU A 43 -9.44 -3.05 -9.34
N ALA A 44 -10.67 -3.08 -9.87
CA ALA A 44 -11.08 -4.05 -10.88
C ALA A 44 -10.28 -3.92 -12.19
N SER A 45 -9.93 -2.69 -12.58
CA SER A 45 -9.06 -2.43 -13.73
C SER A 45 -7.66 -2.99 -13.48
N VAL A 46 -7.10 -2.71 -12.29
CA VAL A 46 -5.79 -3.25 -11.87
C VAL A 46 -5.76 -4.76 -11.95
N ARG A 47 -6.74 -5.43 -11.32
CA ARG A 47 -6.87 -6.89 -11.32
C ARG A 47 -6.98 -7.47 -12.73
N SER A 48 -7.83 -6.89 -13.58
CA SER A 48 -8.02 -7.37 -14.96
C SER A 48 -6.78 -7.17 -15.82
N GLY A 49 -6.08 -6.04 -15.65
CA GLY A 49 -4.82 -5.77 -16.35
C GLY A 49 -3.73 -6.75 -15.97
N LEU A 50 -3.52 -6.96 -14.65
CA LEU A 50 -2.55 -7.92 -14.15
C LEU A 50 -2.88 -9.35 -14.60
N ALA A 51 -4.14 -9.77 -14.55
CA ALA A 51 -4.56 -11.07 -15.06
C ALA A 51 -4.27 -11.26 -16.55
N THR A 52 -4.44 -10.21 -17.35
CA THR A 52 -4.09 -10.24 -18.77
C THR A 52 -2.59 -10.44 -18.97
N GLN A 53 -1.75 -9.69 -18.25
CA GLN A 53 -0.29 -9.83 -18.33
C GLN A 53 0.21 -11.19 -17.83
N VAL A 54 -0.34 -11.70 -16.71
CA VAL A 54 -0.02 -13.04 -16.22
C VAL A 54 -0.45 -14.11 -17.23
N GLY A 55 -1.57 -13.93 -17.93
CA GLY A 55 -1.98 -14.81 -19.02
C GLY A 55 -0.97 -14.85 -20.18
N LEU A 56 -0.42 -13.70 -20.56
CA LEU A 56 0.67 -13.61 -21.56
C LEU A 56 1.97 -14.25 -21.06
N VAL A 57 2.31 -14.07 -19.79
CA VAL A 57 3.47 -14.74 -19.18
C VAL A 57 3.28 -16.26 -19.20
N ARG A 58 2.12 -16.76 -18.78
CA ARG A 58 1.82 -18.21 -18.77
C ARG A 58 1.83 -18.82 -20.17
N SER A 59 1.42 -18.09 -21.21
CA SER A 59 1.47 -18.59 -22.58
C SER A 59 2.90 -18.69 -23.13
N LYS A 60 3.79 -17.79 -22.73
CA LYS A 60 5.19 -17.78 -23.14
C LYS A 60 6.09 -18.68 -22.27
N TYR A 61 5.75 -18.86 -20.99
CA TYR A 61 6.50 -19.63 -20.01
C TYR A 61 5.58 -20.70 -19.39
N PRO A 62 5.44 -21.89 -20.01
CA PRO A 62 4.47 -22.91 -19.59
C PRO A 62 4.67 -23.46 -18.17
N ASN A 63 5.86 -23.30 -17.60
CA ASN A 63 6.21 -23.74 -16.25
C ASN A 63 6.56 -22.54 -15.34
N VAL A 64 5.78 -21.47 -15.43
CA VAL A 64 5.91 -20.30 -14.57
C VAL A 64 5.20 -20.52 -13.23
N PHE A 65 5.85 -20.10 -12.15
CA PHE A 65 5.30 -19.99 -10.80
C PHE A 65 5.05 -18.52 -10.48
N VAL A 66 3.79 -18.17 -10.21
CA VAL A 66 3.35 -16.80 -10.02
C VAL A 66 3.29 -16.48 -8.54
N VAL A 67 4.02 -15.47 -8.11
CA VAL A 67 4.09 -14.98 -6.73
C VAL A 67 3.49 -13.58 -6.67
N THR A 68 2.47 -13.37 -5.84
CA THR A 68 1.95 -12.01 -5.60
C THR A 68 2.57 -11.36 -4.36
N LEU A 69 2.82 -10.06 -4.40
CA LEU A 69 3.19 -9.28 -3.20
C LEU A 69 1.95 -8.79 -2.42
N SER A 70 0.77 -8.85 -3.05
CA SER A 70 -0.48 -8.42 -2.48
C SER A 70 -1.68 -9.14 -3.09
N HIS A 71 -2.33 -9.99 -2.28
CA HIS A 71 -3.61 -10.62 -2.65
C HIS A 71 -4.73 -9.61 -2.96
N LEU A 72 -4.56 -8.34 -2.56
CA LEU A 72 -5.47 -7.28 -2.97
C LEU A 72 -5.49 -7.12 -4.50
N TYR A 73 -4.32 -7.16 -5.14
CA TYR A 73 -4.16 -6.88 -6.56
C TYR A 73 -4.18 -8.15 -7.42
N PHE A 74 -3.69 -9.28 -6.91
CA PHE A 74 -3.66 -10.52 -7.67
C PHE A 74 -3.93 -11.77 -6.80
N PRO A 75 -5.20 -12.08 -6.48
CA PRO A 75 -5.56 -13.14 -5.52
C PRO A 75 -5.44 -14.58 -6.05
N ILE A 76 -5.16 -14.78 -7.33
CA ILE A 76 -5.12 -16.10 -7.99
C ILE A 76 -3.68 -16.56 -8.29
N ALA A 77 -2.70 -16.04 -7.54
CA ALA A 77 -1.29 -16.44 -7.61
C ALA A 77 -1.08 -17.86 -7.07
N ASP A 78 0.05 -18.46 -7.43
CA ASP A 78 0.44 -19.79 -6.93
C ASP A 78 0.98 -19.71 -5.48
N ALA A 79 1.64 -18.60 -5.13
CA ALA A 79 2.04 -18.26 -3.77
C ALA A 79 2.04 -16.74 -3.54
N SER A 80 2.33 -16.31 -2.31
CA SER A 80 2.45 -14.90 -1.96
C SER A 80 3.62 -14.60 -1.04
N VAL A 81 4.28 -13.47 -1.27
CA VAL A 81 5.23 -12.86 -0.33
C VAL A 81 4.61 -11.58 0.20
N SER A 82 4.07 -11.66 1.41
CA SER A 82 3.37 -10.59 2.08
C SER A 82 4.36 -9.70 2.82
N CYS A 83 4.76 -8.60 2.17
CA CYS A 83 5.73 -7.63 2.68
C CYS A 83 5.15 -6.21 2.76
N ASN A 84 5.78 -5.33 3.54
CA ASN A 84 5.52 -3.88 3.54
C ASN A 84 6.81 -3.08 3.67
N ARG A 85 6.76 -1.83 3.21
CA ARG A 85 7.74 -0.80 3.56
C ARG A 85 7.56 -0.44 5.05
N VAL A 86 8.66 -0.46 5.80
CA VAL A 86 8.68 -0.13 7.23
C VAL A 86 9.41 1.19 7.45
N VAL A 87 8.83 2.01 8.32
CA VAL A 87 9.40 3.27 8.79
C VAL A 87 9.52 3.26 10.31
N ASP A 88 10.34 4.14 10.86
CA ASP A 88 10.32 4.41 12.30
C ASP A 88 9.20 5.38 12.69
N THR A 89 9.09 5.67 13.99
CA THR A 89 8.11 6.61 14.54
C THR A 89 8.23 8.06 14.03
N GLN A 90 9.33 8.39 13.35
CA GLN A 90 9.55 9.69 12.71
C GLN A 90 9.32 9.64 11.20
N GLY A 91 8.88 8.50 10.65
CA GLY A 91 8.68 8.29 9.22
C GLY A 91 9.98 8.09 8.42
N ARG A 92 11.12 7.80 9.06
CA ARG A 92 12.37 7.49 8.35
C ARG A 92 12.33 6.04 7.85
N LYS A 93 12.75 5.81 6.60
CA LYS A 93 12.77 4.49 5.97
C LYS A 93 13.69 3.53 6.73
N LEU A 94 13.16 2.38 7.15
CA LEU A 94 13.94 1.28 7.73
C LEU A 94 14.24 0.19 6.70
N GLY A 95 13.30 -0.11 5.80
CA GLY A 95 13.47 -1.11 4.76
C GLY A 95 12.16 -1.83 4.43
N LEU A 96 12.28 -3.11 4.06
CA LEU A 96 11.17 -4.03 3.84
C LEU A 96 11.11 -5.04 4.99
N ALA A 97 9.92 -5.37 5.46
CA ALA A 97 9.69 -6.47 6.40
C ALA A 97 8.38 -7.19 6.05
N GLU A 98 8.08 -8.27 6.76
CA GLU A 98 6.81 -8.98 6.63
C GLU A 98 5.63 -8.08 6.93
N ARG A 99 4.49 -8.38 6.30
CA ARG A 99 3.24 -7.73 6.68
C ARG A 99 2.83 -8.22 8.07
N PRO A 100 2.37 -7.34 8.98
CA PRO A 100 1.88 -7.73 10.29
C PRO A 100 0.92 -8.92 10.20
N GLY A 101 1.17 -9.95 11.02
CA GLY A 101 0.43 -11.21 11.03
C GLY A 101 0.88 -12.24 9.98
N SER A 102 1.83 -11.90 9.10
CA SER A 102 2.46 -12.85 8.18
C SER A 102 3.71 -13.48 8.81
N PRO A 103 4.14 -14.68 8.38
CA PRO A 103 5.43 -15.26 8.78
C PRO A 103 6.61 -14.35 8.41
N PRO A 104 7.79 -14.51 9.03
CA PRO A 104 9.01 -13.82 8.61
C PRO A 104 9.29 -13.91 7.11
N LEU A 105 9.84 -12.86 6.49
CA LEU A 105 10.08 -12.85 5.04
C LEU A 105 10.96 -14.03 4.58
N CYS A 106 11.98 -14.39 5.36
CA CYS A 106 12.86 -15.51 5.04
C CYS A 106 12.08 -16.85 4.95
N ASP A 107 11.11 -17.06 5.85
CA ASP A 107 10.27 -18.26 5.85
C ASP A 107 9.33 -18.27 4.64
N GLN A 108 8.70 -17.12 4.33
CA GLN A 108 7.84 -16.97 3.15
C GLN A 108 8.62 -17.26 1.86
N ILE A 109 9.83 -16.71 1.73
CA ILE A 109 10.71 -16.92 0.58
C ILE A 109 11.19 -18.37 0.52
N CYS A 110 11.53 -18.99 1.65
CA CYS A 110 11.91 -20.40 1.69
C CYS A 110 10.80 -21.31 1.15
N VAL A 111 9.55 -21.06 1.55
CA VAL A 111 8.38 -21.79 1.03
C VAL A 111 8.23 -21.57 -0.46
N VAL A 112 8.26 -20.32 -0.93
CA VAL A 112 8.17 -19.99 -2.36
C VAL A 112 9.27 -20.69 -3.17
N MET A 113 10.52 -20.63 -2.72
CA MET A 113 11.64 -21.24 -3.45
C MET A 113 11.56 -22.77 -3.48
N LYS A 114 11.08 -23.39 -2.39
CA LYS A 114 10.84 -24.84 -2.34
C LYS A 114 9.72 -25.27 -3.28
N GLU A 115 8.61 -24.54 -3.28
CA GLU A 115 7.48 -24.87 -4.15
C GLU A 115 7.85 -24.61 -5.60
N ALA A 116 8.48 -23.49 -5.92
CA ALA A 116 8.87 -23.09 -7.26
C ALA A 116 10.00 -23.93 -7.89
N ASP A 117 10.49 -25.00 -7.25
CA ASP A 117 11.69 -25.74 -7.65
C ASP A 117 11.82 -25.94 -9.17
N GLY A 118 12.91 -25.42 -9.75
CA GLY A 118 13.20 -25.47 -11.19
C GLY A 118 12.30 -24.63 -12.12
N ARG A 119 11.26 -23.97 -11.60
CA ARG A 119 10.28 -23.17 -12.38
C ARG A 119 10.73 -21.73 -12.59
N THR A 120 10.23 -21.06 -13.62
CA THR A 120 10.43 -19.61 -13.78
C THR A 120 9.57 -18.87 -12.77
N ILE A 121 10.11 -17.90 -12.03
CA ILE A 121 9.35 -17.15 -11.03
C ILE A 121 8.92 -15.80 -11.58
N ALA A 122 7.62 -15.57 -11.63
CA ALA A 122 7.01 -14.28 -11.95
C ALA A 122 6.47 -13.62 -10.68
N VAL A 123 6.96 -12.42 -10.35
CA VAL A 123 6.44 -11.61 -9.25
C VAL A 123 5.43 -10.61 -9.78
N VAL A 124 4.27 -10.49 -9.10
CA VAL A 124 3.14 -9.65 -9.49
C VAL A 124 2.80 -8.63 -8.41
N ASP A 125 2.72 -7.35 -8.78
CA ASP A 125 2.21 -6.27 -7.92
C ASP A 125 1.52 -5.18 -8.76
N ASP A 126 0.92 -4.17 -8.13
CA ASP A 126 0.40 -3.00 -8.87
C ASP A 126 1.54 -2.17 -9.49
N THR A 127 2.66 -2.02 -8.78
CA THR A 127 3.86 -1.36 -9.28
C THR A 127 5.11 -1.71 -8.46
N PHE A 128 6.26 -1.81 -9.13
CA PHE A 128 7.55 -1.96 -8.45
C PHE A 128 8.29 -0.64 -8.21
N PHE A 129 7.74 0.50 -8.70
CA PHE A 129 8.37 1.83 -8.70
C PHE A 129 9.86 1.75 -8.99
N HIS A 130 10.75 2.38 -8.22
CA HIS A 130 12.19 2.34 -8.42
C HIS A 130 12.84 0.96 -8.16
N GLY A 131 12.11 -0.15 -8.28
CA GLY A 131 12.55 -1.54 -8.19
C GLY A 131 13.22 -1.93 -6.86
N GLU A 132 13.16 -1.09 -5.83
CA GLU A 132 13.79 -1.34 -4.53
C GLU A 132 13.20 -2.59 -3.87
N THR A 133 11.88 -2.80 -4.01
CA THR A 133 11.21 -4.00 -3.50
C THR A 133 11.80 -5.26 -4.12
N ILE A 134 12.00 -5.27 -5.45
CA ILE A 134 12.61 -6.41 -6.17
C ILE A 134 14.04 -6.65 -5.70
N ALA A 135 14.85 -5.59 -5.57
CA ALA A 135 16.23 -5.69 -5.10
C ALA A 135 16.30 -6.30 -3.68
N VAL A 136 15.50 -5.81 -2.74
CA VAL A 136 15.48 -6.33 -1.37
C VAL A 136 14.98 -7.78 -1.33
N LEU A 137 13.97 -8.15 -2.11
CA LEU A 137 13.50 -9.54 -2.16
C LEU A 137 14.58 -10.48 -2.73
N ARG A 138 15.36 -10.04 -3.73
CA ARG A 138 16.50 -10.79 -4.25
C ARG A 138 17.60 -10.96 -3.21
N GLU A 139 17.94 -9.90 -2.47
CA GLU A 139 18.90 -9.97 -1.36
C GLU A 139 18.47 -10.96 -0.27
N GLN A 140 17.15 -11.12 -0.07
CA GLN A 140 16.57 -12.12 0.84
C GLN A 140 16.47 -13.53 0.24
N GLY A 141 16.96 -13.74 -0.99
CA GLY A 141 17.05 -15.05 -1.64
C GLY A 141 15.88 -15.41 -2.56
N LEU A 142 14.94 -14.49 -2.81
CA LEU A 142 13.89 -14.74 -3.80
C LEU A 142 14.46 -14.58 -5.21
N ARG A 143 14.51 -15.68 -5.99
CA ARG A 143 14.78 -15.59 -7.42
C ARG A 143 13.57 -14.96 -8.12
N ILE A 144 13.82 -13.95 -8.95
CA ILE A 144 12.79 -13.24 -9.71
C ILE A 144 13.25 -13.18 -11.16
N ASP A 145 12.59 -13.93 -12.03
CA ASP A 145 12.90 -14.00 -13.46
C ASP A 145 12.01 -13.03 -14.27
N ILE A 146 10.78 -12.84 -13.82
CA ILE A 146 9.77 -12.02 -14.47
C ILE A 146 9.13 -11.08 -13.45
N ALA A 147 8.96 -9.81 -13.81
CA ALA A 147 8.19 -8.82 -13.09
C ALA A 147 6.92 -8.51 -13.88
N VAL A 148 5.76 -8.61 -13.24
CA VAL A 148 4.46 -8.25 -13.80
C VAL A 148 3.87 -7.12 -12.96
N GLU A 149 3.65 -5.96 -13.58
CA GLU A 149 3.11 -4.78 -12.90
C GLU A 149 1.99 -4.12 -13.70
N TYR A 150 1.15 -3.34 -13.02
CA TYR A 150 0.12 -2.57 -13.70
C TYR A 150 0.69 -1.25 -14.20
N PHE A 151 1.46 -0.57 -13.34
CA PHE A 151 2.15 0.68 -13.66
C PHE A 151 3.66 0.49 -13.63
N SER A 152 4.31 0.82 -14.75
CA SER A 152 5.77 0.80 -14.87
C SER A 152 6.32 2.18 -15.23
N GLU A 153 7.40 2.59 -14.58
CA GLU A 153 8.23 3.70 -15.02
C GLU A 153 9.33 3.20 -15.95
N SER A 154 9.57 3.88 -17.07
CA SER A 154 10.55 3.46 -18.09
C SER A 154 11.97 3.25 -17.54
N VAL A 155 12.39 4.06 -16.57
CA VAL A 155 13.70 3.91 -15.91
C VAL A 155 13.78 2.62 -15.10
N THR A 156 12.71 2.27 -14.40
CA THR A 156 12.63 1.01 -13.65
C THR A 156 12.60 -0.18 -14.58
N GLU A 157 11.77 -0.12 -15.62
CA GLU A 157 11.68 -1.18 -16.61
C GLU A 157 13.06 -1.49 -17.20
N ALA A 158 13.76 -0.44 -17.66
CA ALA A 158 15.10 -0.57 -18.21
C ALA A 158 16.09 -1.16 -17.19
N ARG A 159 16.04 -0.74 -15.92
CA ARG A 159 16.91 -1.27 -14.88
C ARG A 159 16.65 -2.75 -14.60
N LEU A 160 15.38 -3.13 -14.44
CA LEU A 160 15.00 -4.52 -14.21
C LEU A 160 15.41 -5.42 -15.38
N GLN A 161 15.26 -4.94 -16.61
CA GLN A 161 15.71 -5.65 -17.81
C GLN A 161 17.24 -5.79 -17.88
N GLN A 162 18.00 -4.74 -17.52
CA GLN A 162 19.47 -4.81 -17.41
C GLN A 162 19.92 -5.82 -16.35
N GLU A 163 19.16 -5.97 -15.27
CA GLU A 163 19.38 -6.99 -14.23
C GLU A 163 18.89 -8.40 -14.64
N GLY A 164 18.46 -8.60 -15.89
CA GLY A 164 18.03 -9.90 -16.42
C GLY A 164 16.58 -10.27 -16.11
N THR A 165 15.76 -9.31 -15.66
CA THR A 165 14.33 -9.50 -15.36
C THR A 165 13.49 -9.14 -16.57
N SER A 166 12.66 -10.07 -17.05
CA SER A 166 11.65 -9.71 -18.06
C SER A 166 10.53 -8.90 -17.40
N VAL A 167 10.13 -7.76 -17.98
CA VAL A 167 9.08 -6.91 -17.43
C VAL A 167 7.84 -6.98 -18.33
N TYR A 168 6.68 -7.18 -17.71
CA TYR A 168 5.36 -7.16 -18.33
C TYR A 168 4.50 -6.11 -17.64
N THR A 169 4.16 -5.05 -18.36
CA THR A 169 3.39 -3.92 -17.81
C THR A 169 2.07 -3.74 -18.55
N VAL A 170 1.03 -3.30 -17.83
CA VAL A 170 -0.25 -2.88 -18.42
C VAL A 170 -0.15 -1.46 -18.95
N SER A 171 0.52 -0.56 -18.21
CA SER A 171 0.61 0.86 -18.51
C SER A 171 2.00 1.39 -18.17
N SER A 172 2.69 1.89 -19.20
CA SER A 172 3.94 2.64 -19.02
C SER A 172 3.63 4.10 -18.68
N LEU A 173 4.14 4.55 -17.54
CA LEU A 173 3.95 5.90 -17.02
C LEU A 173 5.04 6.84 -17.52
N ASN A 174 4.74 7.60 -18.56
CA ASN A 174 5.61 8.68 -19.03
C ASN A 174 5.20 10.00 -18.39
N GLY A 175 6.11 10.62 -17.63
CA GLY A 175 5.88 11.93 -17.01
C GLY A 175 4.77 11.93 -15.96
N TYR A 176 4.59 10.84 -15.21
CA TYR A 176 3.67 10.82 -14.07
C TYR A 176 4.25 11.58 -12.88
N LEU A 177 3.36 12.06 -12.01
CA LEU A 177 3.70 12.67 -10.73
C LEU A 177 3.72 11.61 -9.63
N ASP A 178 2.64 10.83 -9.49
CA ASP A 178 2.53 9.81 -8.45
C ASP A 178 1.51 8.72 -8.79
N VAL A 179 1.60 7.58 -8.09
CA VAL A 179 0.60 6.50 -8.10
C VAL A 179 0.35 6.09 -6.65
N LEU A 180 -0.85 6.35 -6.13
CA LEU A 180 -1.13 6.09 -4.72
C LEU A 180 -2.43 5.36 -4.52
N PRO A 181 -2.47 4.39 -3.60
CA PRO A 181 -3.72 3.77 -3.22
C PRO A 181 -4.51 4.69 -2.27
N LEU A 182 -5.83 4.79 -2.48
CA LEU A 182 -6.69 5.65 -1.67
C LEU A 182 -6.67 5.31 -0.16
N HIS A 183 -6.50 4.02 0.20
CA HIS A 183 -6.47 3.61 1.61
C HIS A 183 -5.32 4.22 2.42
N ASP A 184 -4.24 4.69 1.79
CA ASP A 184 -3.15 5.37 2.50
C ASP A 184 -3.58 6.74 3.08
N PHE A 185 -4.69 7.29 2.58
CA PHE A 185 -5.31 8.53 3.08
C PHE A 185 -6.51 8.28 4.02
N LEU A 186 -6.86 7.03 4.28
CA LEU A 186 -8.02 6.66 5.10
C LEU A 186 -7.55 5.88 6.32
N PRO A 187 -7.16 6.53 7.43
CA PRO A 187 -6.70 5.85 8.63
C PRO A 187 -7.74 4.83 9.11
N VAL A 188 -7.26 3.74 9.70
CA VAL A 188 -8.09 2.62 10.20
C VAL A 188 -8.77 1.80 9.08
N THR A 189 -8.58 2.14 7.80
CA THR A 189 -8.87 1.20 6.71
C THR A 189 -7.76 0.15 6.58
N PRO A 190 -8.07 -1.06 6.08
CA PRO A 190 -7.07 -2.08 5.87
C PRO A 190 -5.94 -1.58 4.97
N LEU A 191 -4.71 -2.01 5.23
CA LEU A 191 -3.52 -1.62 4.48
C LEU A 191 -3.17 -0.12 4.51
N SER A 192 -3.90 0.71 5.27
CA SER A 192 -3.60 2.14 5.41
C SER A 192 -2.22 2.42 6.01
N GLY A 193 -1.41 3.18 5.27
CA GLY A 193 -0.17 3.80 5.72
C GLY A 193 1.04 2.86 5.78
N LYS A 194 2.20 3.45 6.07
CA LYS A 194 3.46 2.71 6.25
C LYS A 194 3.49 2.06 7.62
N VAL A 195 3.95 0.82 7.71
CA VAL A 195 4.04 0.10 9.00
C VAL A 195 5.18 0.68 9.84
N VAL A 196 4.95 0.84 11.14
CA VAL A 196 5.96 1.35 12.07
C VAL A 196 6.74 0.19 12.68
N GLY A 197 8.06 0.32 12.71
CA GLY A 197 8.97 -0.62 13.34
C GLY A 197 10.22 0.04 13.90
N HIS A 198 11.15 -0.77 14.36
CA HIS A 198 12.47 -0.35 14.81
C HIS A 198 13.53 -1.38 14.38
N ARG A 199 14.81 -0.98 14.39
CA ARG A 199 15.91 -1.93 14.16
C ARG A 199 16.22 -2.65 15.47
N GLY A 200 15.99 -3.96 15.49
CA GLY A 200 16.39 -4.87 16.55
C GLY A 200 17.68 -5.62 16.20
N VAL A 201 18.02 -6.61 17.03
CA VAL A 201 19.24 -7.43 16.86
C VAL A 201 19.17 -8.29 15.59
N ASN A 202 17.97 -8.77 15.26
CA ASN A 202 17.74 -9.72 14.17
C ASN A 202 17.15 -9.06 12.91
N GLY A 203 17.18 -7.73 12.81
CA GLY A 203 16.64 -6.99 11.67
C GLY A 203 15.59 -5.97 12.06
N ILE A 204 14.53 -5.86 11.25
CA ILE A 204 13.44 -4.91 11.49
C ILE A 204 12.37 -5.61 12.35
N GLU A 205 12.01 -5.02 13.48
CA GLU A 205 10.98 -5.51 14.38
C GLU A 205 9.77 -4.57 14.35
N LEU A 206 8.59 -5.12 14.04
CA LEU A 206 7.36 -4.33 13.91
C LEU A 206 6.84 -3.89 15.28
N MET A 207 6.46 -2.63 15.41
CA MET A 207 5.82 -2.14 16.62
C MET A 207 4.36 -2.58 16.68
N THR A 208 3.94 -3.09 17.84
CA THR A 208 2.58 -3.57 18.08
C THR A 208 1.95 -2.87 19.28
N HIS A 209 0.64 -2.66 19.21
CA HIS A 209 -0.14 -2.13 20.33
C HIS A 209 -0.42 -3.25 21.34
N GLU A 210 -0.60 -2.92 22.62
CA GLU A 210 -0.87 -3.88 23.71
C GLU A 210 -2.15 -4.72 23.51
N SER A 211 -3.09 -4.23 22.71
CA SER A 211 -4.32 -4.96 22.35
C SER A 211 -4.13 -5.88 21.14
N GLY A 212 -2.90 -5.99 20.63
CA GLY A 212 -2.61 -6.55 19.31
C GLY A 212 -2.79 -5.54 18.19
N GLY A 213 -2.34 -5.93 17.00
CA GLY A 213 -2.27 -5.08 15.81
C GLY A 213 -0.98 -4.25 15.74
N SER A 214 -0.50 -4.04 14.53
CA SER A 214 0.67 -3.20 14.25
C SER A 214 0.32 -1.71 14.30
N TYR A 215 1.32 -0.86 14.45
CA TYR A 215 1.19 0.57 14.18
C TYR A 215 1.43 0.93 12.71
N SER A 216 0.81 2.01 12.22
CA SER A 216 1.10 2.62 10.93
C SER A 216 1.12 4.16 10.96
N LEU A 217 1.76 4.76 9.94
CA LEU A 217 1.70 6.19 9.64
C LEU A 217 0.90 6.40 8.35
N PRO A 218 -0.38 6.82 8.45
CA PRO A 218 -1.15 7.30 7.30
C PRO A 218 -0.50 8.52 6.63
N TYR A 219 -0.82 8.77 5.36
CA TYR A 219 -0.13 9.78 4.53
C TYR A 219 -0.69 11.20 4.75
N LEU A 220 -0.91 11.56 6.02
CA LEU A 220 -1.57 12.80 6.42
C LEU A 220 -1.16 13.25 7.82
N MET A 221 -1.32 14.55 8.08
CA MET A 221 -1.15 15.14 9.40
C MET A 221 -2.30 14.71 10.34
N PRO A 222 -2.06 14.51 11.65
CA PRO A 222 -0.83 14.81 12.40
C PRO A 222 0.17 13.64 12.44
N TYR A 223 -0.08 12.54 11.72
CA TYR A 223 0.78 11.35 11.81
C TYR A 223 2.17 11.58 11.22
N ILE A 224 2.24 12.42 10.19
CA ILE A 224 3.47 12.84 9.55
C ILE A 224 3.50 14.37 9.40
N THR A 225 4.68 14.92 9.08
CA THR A 225 4.84 16.37 8.83
C THR A 225 4.33 16.78 7.46
N ALA A 226 4.03 18.07 7.24
CA ALA A 226 3.65 18.61 5.92
C ALA A 226 4.68 18.26 4.82
N LYS A 227 5.97 18.35 5.14
CA LYS A 227 7.05 17.91 4.25
C LYS A 227 6.95 16.45 3.87
N GLN A 228 6.61 15.58 4.82
CA GLN A 228 6.43 14.15 4.54
C GLN A 228 5.16 13.88 3.74
N VAL A 229 4.08 14.64 3.93
CA VAL A 229 2.89 14.59 3.06
C VAL A 229 3.31 14.85 1.61
N SER A 230 4.13 15.88 1.37
CA SER A 230 4.67 16.14 0.02
C SER A 230 5.58 15.03 -0.49
N GLN A 231 6.46 14.49 0.34
CA GLN A 231 7.39 13.43 -0.07
C GLN A 231 6.72 12.06 -0.31
N TRP A 232 5.63 11.77 0.39
CA TRP A 232 4.97 10.46 0.34
C TRP A 232 3.76 10.44 -0.58
N ALA A 233 3.12 11.58 -0.78
CA ALA A 233 1.88 11.68 -1.52
C ALA A 233 1.87 12.73 -2.64
N SER A 234 3.00 13.39 -2.88
CA SER A 234 3.17 14.47 -3.86
C SER A 234 2.17 15.63 -3.71
N ILE A 235 1.55 15.79 -2.52
CA ILE A 235 0.68 16.92 -2.20
C ILE A 235 1.56 18.10 -1.73
N PRO A 236 1.48 19.29 -2.35
CA PRO A 236 2.32 20.42 -1.96
C PRO A 236 2.18 20.78 -0.48
N GLU A 237 3.29 21.15 0.18
CA GLU A 237 3.31 21.42 1.62
C GLU A 237 2.28 22.48 2.06
N VAL A 238 2.00 23.47 1.19
CA VAL A 238 1.01 24.53 1.42
C VAL A 238 -0.42 24.02 1.53
N TYR A 239 -0.72 22.85 0.98
CA TYR A 239 -2.03 22.20 1.04
C TYR A 239 -2.07 21.02 2.04
N ALA A 240 -0.96 20.71 2.72
CA ALA A 240 -0.87 19.51 3.55
C ALA A 240 -1.91 19.50 4.69
N GLU A 241 -2.14 20.64 5.34
CA GLU A 241 -3.13 20.77 6.41
C GLU A 241 -4.55 20.58 5.88
N GLU A 242 -4.94 21.35 4.86
CA GLU A 242 -6.27 21.29 4.25
C GLU A 242 -6.58 19.89 3.70
N PHE A 243 -5.63 19.29 2.99
CA PHE A 243 -5.74 17.92 2.49
C PHE A 243 -5.91 16.91 3.63
N SER A 244 -5.14 17.05 4.72
CA SER A 244 -5.22 16.14 5.87
C SER A 244 -6.57 16.23 6.57
N GLN A 245 -7.09 17.46 6.79
CA GLN A 245 -8.42 17.67 7.36
C GLN A 245 -9.52 17.10 6.46
N PHE A 246 -9.41 17.30 5.14
CA PHE A 246 -10.30 16.69 4.16
C PHE A 246 -10.27 15.16 4.24
N ALA A 247 -9.08 14.55 4.20
CA ALA A 247 -8.91 13.10 4.21
C ALA A 247 -9.42 12.46 5.52
N LEU A 248 -9.15 13.08 6.67
CA LEU A 248 -9.69 12.66 7.97
C LEU A 248 -11.21 12.76 8.02
N THR A 249 -11.79 13.83 7.48
CA THR A 249 -13.25 13.98 7.37
C THR A 249 -13.83 12.87 6.49
N MET A 250 -13.17 12.55 5.37
CA MET A 250 -13.58 11.45 4.51
C MET A 250 -13.45 10.09 5.21
N ALA A 251 -12.40 9.86 6.00
CA ALA A 251 -12.24 8.63 6.77
C ALA A 251 -13.38 8.44 7.78
N ILE A 252 -13.79 9.51 8.49
CA ILE A 252 -14.97 9.48 9.38
C ILE A 252 -16.21 9.06 8.59
N GLN A 253 -16.46 9.68 7.43
CA GLN A 253 -17.62 9.36 6.58
C GLN A 253 -17.57 7.93 6.03
N VAL A 254 -16.40 7.45 5.60
CA VAL A 254 -16.21 6.05 5.15
C VAL A 254 -16.59 5.09 6.28
N MET A 255 -16.13 5.36 7.50
CA MET A 255 -16.47 4.54 8.67
C MET A 255 -17.96 4.63 9.01
N GLU A 256 -18.59 5.80 8.93
CA GLU A 256 -20.04 5.97 9.14
C GLU A 256 -20.87 5.17 8.11
N LEU A 257 -20.49 5.22 6.83
CA LEU A 257 -21.19 4.55 5.72
C LEU A 257 -21.01 3.03 5.71
N ALA A 258 -19.93 2.52 6.31
CA ALA A 258 -19.69 1.10 6.47
C ALA A 258 -20.78 0.41 7.35
N GLY A 259 -21.55 1.16 8.15
CA GLY A 259 -22.77 0.65 8.80
C GLY A 259 -22.56 -0.44 9.86
N ASP A 260 -23.40 -1.47 9.93
CA ASP A 260 -23.34 -2.50 10.99
C ASP A 260 -22.19 -3.52 10.82
N ASP A 261 -21.46 -3.49 9.72
CA ASP A 261 -20.21 -4.25 9.50
C ASP A 261 -18.97 -3.56 10.11
N ARG A 262 -19.20 -2.53 10.94
CA ARG A 262 -18.15 -1.70 11.56
C ARG A 262 -17.40 -2.44 12.66
N PHE A 263 -16.12 -2.11 12.75
CA PHE A 263 -15.40 -2.15 14.00
C PHE A 263 -15.77 -0.92 14.82
N VAL A 264 -16.50 -1.10 15.92
CA VAL A 264 -16.80 0.00 16.87
C VAL A 264 -15.52 0.40 17.58
N TYR A 265 -14.73 -0.60 17.97
CA TYR A 265 -13.48 -0.44 18.69
C TYR A 265 -12.29 -0.82 17.81
N MET A 266 -11.17 -0.13 18.00
CA MET A 266 -9.92 -0.45 17.30
C MET A 266 -9.47 -1.90 17.55
N ALA A 267 -9.69 -2.43 18.75
CA ALA A 267 -9.38 -3.82 19.08
C ALA A 267 -10.12 -4.83 18.19
N GLN A 268 -11.31 -4.50 17.69
CA GLN A 268 -12.02 -5.34 16.72
C GLN A 268 -11.43 -5.17 15.32
N ALA A 269 -11.06 -3.93 14.96
CA ALA A 269 -10.53 -3.60 13.65
C ALA A 269 -9.24 -4.34 13.34
N VAL A 270 -8.34 -4.44 14.31
CA VAL A 270 -7.06 -5.13 14.14
C VAL A 270 -7.18 -6.65 13.98
N CYS A 271 -8.35 -7.23 14.23
CA CYS A 271 -8.64 -8.65 13.96
C CYS A 271 -9.11 -8.89 12.52
N HIS A 272 -9.24 -7.86 11.68
CA HIS A 272 -9.65 -8.00 10.30
C HIS A 272 -8.65 -8.87 9.50
N PRO A 273 -9.10 -9.76 8.57
CA PRO A 273 -8.21 -10.65 7.81
C PRO A 273 -7.14 -9.92 7.00
N MET A 274 -7.47 -8.76 6.45
CA MET A 274 -6.47 -7.82 5.96
C MET A 274 -6.01 -6.91 7.11
N ARG A 275 -4.70 -6.70 7.23
CA ARG A 275 -4.07 -5.82 8.22
C ARG A 275 -4.80 -4.49 8.36
N VAL A 276 -5.40 -4.24 9.52
CA VAL A 276 -5.72 -2.89 10.01
C VAL A 276 -4.70 -2.53 11.09
N SER A 277 -4.15 -1.33 11.01
CA SER A 277 -3.13 -0.85 11.94
C SER A 277 -3.68 0.25 12.84
N TRP A 278 -3.11 0.36 14.04
CA TRP A 278 -3.24 1.53 14.87
C TRP A 278 -2.50 2.69 14.21
N PRO A 279 -3.16 3.81 13.86
CA PRO A 279 -2.40 4.97 13.43
C PRO A 279 -1.52 5.43 14.60
N TYR A 280 -0.25 5.73 14.39
CA TYR A 280 0.68 6.05 15.49
C TYR A 280 0.58 7.53 15.88
N LEU A 281 0.41 7.80 17.18
CA LEU A 281 0.59 9.12 17.80
C LEU A 281 1.50 8.99 19.02
N PRO A 282 2.36 9.98 19.32
CA PRO A 282 3.27 9.94 20.47
C PRO A 282 2.54 9.74 21.81
N GLU A 283 1.37 10.37 22.00
CA GLU A 283 0.59 10.25 23.23
C GLU A 283 -0.15 8.91 23.34
N GLY A 284 -0.14 8.11 22.28
CA GLY A 284 -0.86 6.84 22.18
C GLY A 284 -2.38 7.00 22.26
N TYR A 285 -3.06 5.86 22.28
CA TYR A 285 -4.51 5.77 22.40
C TYR A 285 -4.89 4.86 23.57
N PRO A 286 -6.01 5.13 24.27
CA PRO A 286 -6.53 4.20 25.25
C PRO A 286 -7.02 2.92 24.56
N LYS A 287 -6.84 1.78 25.22
CA LYS A 287 -7.18 0.44 24.70
C LYS A 287 -8.60 0.31 24.14
N ASN A 288 -9.57 0.94 24.80
CA ASN A 288 -10.99 0.86 24.45
C ASN A 288 -11.47 2.06 23.61
N ILE A 289 -10.57 2.73 22.88
CA ILE A 289 -10.98 3.82 22.01
C ILE A 289 -11.82 3.32 20.83
N THR A 290 -12.86 4.09 20.48
CA THR A 290 -13.62 3.84 19.26
C THR A 290 -12.86 4.32 18.03
N VAL A 291 -13.11 3.70 16.88
CA VAL A 291 -12.52 4.13 15.61
C VAL A 291 -12.83 5.60 15.32
N GLU A 292 -14.07 6.02 15.57
CA GLU A 292 -14.49 7.41 15.42
C GLU A 292 -13.69 8.37 16.31
N ASN A 293 -13.45 8.02 17.58
CA ASN A 293 -12.69 8.86 18.49
C ASN A 293 -11.20 8.95 18.10
N VAL A 294 -10.62 7.88 17.52
CA VAL A 294 -9.27 7.95 16.92
C VAL A 294 -9.24 9.00 15.81
N LEU A 295 -10.17 8.93 14.87
CA LEU A 295 -10.22 9.84 13.72
C LEU A 295 -10.52 11.29 14.14
N ARG A 296 -11.47 11.51 15.05
CA ARG A 296 -11.82 12.85 15.56
C ARG A 296 -10.67 13.47 16.34
N ARG A 297 -9.92 12.69 17.12
CA ARG A 297 -8.72 13.17 17.82
C ARG A 297 -7.65 13.59 16.83
N ALA A 298 -7.39 12.79 15.80
CA ALA A 298 -6.46 13.15 14.74
C ALA A 298 -6.89 14.43 14.01
N LEU A 299 -8.18 14.57 13.70
CA LEU A 299 -8.73 15.78 13.07
C LEU A 299 -8.52 17.01 13.95
N HIS A 300 -8.74 16.91 15.26
CA HIS A 300 -8.50 18.02 16.19
C HIS A 300 -7.03 18.43 16.27
N LEU A 301 -6.11 17.46 16.18
CA LEU A 301 -4.66 17.70 16.20
C LEU A 301 -4.11 18.19 14.85
N SER A 302 -4.90 18.12 13.77
CA SER A 302 -4.54 18.63 12.44
C SER A 302 -4.93 20.10 12.21
N ILE A 303 -5.45 20.77 13.24
CA ILE A 303 -5.80 22.19 13.29
C ILE A 303 -4.81 22.88 14.22
#